data_AF-A0A5C5Z799-F1
#
_entry.id   AF-A0A5C5Z799-F1
#
_cell.length_a   1.000
_cell.length_b   1.000
_cell.length_c   1.000
_cell.angle_alpha   90.00
_cell.angle_beta   90.00
_cell.angle_gamma   90.00
#
_symmetry.space_group_name_H-M   'P 1'
#
loop_
_entity.id
_entity.type
_entity.pdbx_description
1 polymer ?
#
loop_
_entity_poly.entity_id
_entity_poly.type
_entity_poly.pdbx_seq_one_letter_code
_entity_poly.pdbx_strand_id
1 'polypeptide(L)'
;MKTLAWLSLHLIHGLILTLPTMVLAPSSAIDWRYIWFMIGVLIAAILESSSQHIQFDLLEVKIHDPLAMRVASFVGLLLLLGFWAAQIERLFGDSPDFWMSLLGAAGLAIGIALRIVAIRTLGKSFVSDIQAYNTVVRTGIYKWFRHPSEIGLLLISIGAALLLGSPHTAILGALLLTPISLWRMRREDLTLAS
;
A
#
# COMPACT_ATOMS: atom_id res chain seq x y z
N MET A 1 3.24 -15.38 -22.66
CA MET A 1 2.25 -15.87 -21.66
C MET A 1 2.38 -15.17 -20.30
N LYS A 2 3.57 -15.01 -19.72
CA LYS A 2 3.75 -14.33 -18.41
C LYS A 2 3.22 -12.88 -18.35
N THR A 3 3.47 -12.06 -19.38
CA THR A 3 3.00 -10.66 -19.44
C THR A 3 1.48 -10.51 -19.52
N LEU A 4 0.81 -11.39 -20.26
CA LEU A 4 -0.66 -11.44 -20.34
C LEU A 4 -1.30 -11.80 -18.99
N ALA A 5 -0.71 -12.75 -18.26
CA ALA A 5 -1.17 -13.12 -16.93
C ALA A 5 -0.94 -12.00 -15.89
N TRP A 6 0.18 -11.28 -16.00
CA TRP A 6 0.46 -10.12 -15.15
C TRP A 6 -0.54 -8.97 -15.39
N LEU A 7 -0.87 -8.69 -16.66
CA LEU A 7 -1.87 -7.68 -17.02
C LEU A 7 -3.27 -8.09 -16.54
N SER A 8 -3.68 -9.34 -16.73
CA SER A 8 -5.00 -9.80 -16.28
C SER A 8 -5.15 -9.74 -14.76
N LEU A 9 -4.09 -9.98 -14.00
CA LEU A 9 -4.11 -9.84 -12.53
C LEU A 9 -4.42 -8.40 -12.09
N HIS A 10 -3.81 -7.40 -12.71
CA HIS A 10 -4.05 -5.99 -12.35
C HIS A 10 -5.43 -5.51 -12.79
N LEU A 11 -5.94 -6.03 -13.90
CA LEU A 11 -7.33 -5.81 -14.31
C LEU A 11 -8.31 -6.37 -13.27
N ILE A 12 -8.09 -7.62 -12.82
CA ILE A 12 -8.89 -8.24 -11.76
C ILE A 12 -8.79 -7.43 -10.46
N HIS A 13 -7.58 -6.99 -10.08
CA HIS A 13 -7.38 -6.14 -8.90
C HIS A 13 -8.19 -4.85 -9.00
N GLY A 14 -8.15 -4.17 -10.15
CA GLY A 14 -8.95 -2.97 -10.38
C GLY A 14 -10.45 -3.21 -10.23
N LEU A 15 -10.97 -4.30 -10.82
CA LEU A 15 -12.37 -4.67 -10.70
C LEU A 15 -12.79 -4.95 -9.24
N ILE A 16 -11.96 -5.69 -8.49
CA ILE A 16 -12.20 -5.98 -7.07
C ILE A 16 -12.17 -4.68 -6.26
N LEU A 17 -11.23 -3.78 -6.54
CA LEU A 17 -11.11 -2.52 -5.83
C LEU A 17 -12.33 -1.61 -6.05
N THR A 18 -12.91 -1.59 -7.26
CA THR A 18 -14.12 -0.82 -7.59
C THR A 18 -15.43 -1.47 -7.15
N LEU A 19 -15.42 -2.69 -6.61
CA LEU A 19 -16.65 -3.43 -6.36
C LEU A 19 -17.66 -2.67 -5.47
N PRO A 20 -17.27 -2.01 -4.36
CA PRO A 20 -18.21 -1.24 -3.55
C PRO A 20 -18.87 -0.09 -4.31
N THR A 21 -18.10 0.63 -5.14
CA THR A 21 -18.64 1.73 -5.95
C THR A 21 -19.58 1.22 -7.04
N MET A 22 -19.23 0.12 -7.72
CA MET A 22 -20.09 -0.44 -8.77
C MET A 22 -21.42 -0.97 -8.24
N VAL A 23 -21.44 -1.50 -7.02
CA VAL A 23 -22.64 -2.12 -6.41
C VAL A 23 -23.50 -1.11 -5.66
N LEU A 24 -22.88 -0.18 -4.94
CA LEU A 24 -23.57 0.68 -3.98
C LEU A 24 -23.69 2.14 -4.43
N ALA A 25 -22.79 2.63 -5.30
CA ALA A 25 -22.77 4.04 -5.67
C ALA A 25 -23.74 4.33 -6.82
N PRO A 26 -24.68 5.28 -6.68
CA PRO A 26 -25.36 5.83 -7.84
C PRO A 26 -24.32 6.53 -8.73
N SER A 27 -24.52 6.51 -10.05
CA SER A 27 -23.57 7.10 -11.01
C SER A 27 -23.29 8.60 -10.75
N SER A 28 -24.25 9.31 -10.14
CA SER A 28 -24.12 10.71 -9.73
C SER A 28 -23.18 10.94 -8.54
N ALA A 29 -22.87 9.90 -7.75
CA ALA A 29 -21.96 10.01 -6.61
C ALA A 29 -20.48 9.89 -7.01
N ILE A 30 -20.18 9.47 -8.24
CA ILE A 30 -18.81 9.31 -8.73
C ILE A 30 -18.27 10.67 -9.15
N ASP A 31 -17.50 11.29 -8.25
CA ASP A 31 -16.76 12.53 -8.52
C ASP A 31 -15.28 12.26 -8.88
N TRP A 32 -14.54 13.34 -9.13
CA TRP A 32 -13.12 13.28 -9.46
C TRP A 32 -12.27 12.56 -8.41
N ARG A 33 -12.69 12.52 -7.14
CA ARG A 33 -11.92 11.90 -6.04
C ARG A 33 -11.87 10.39 -6.19
N TYR A 34 -12.97 9.76 -6.64
CA TYR A 34 -12.97 8.33 -6.97
C TYR A 34 -11.99 8.03 -8.10
N ILE A 35 -11.93 8.87 -9.13
CA ILE A 35 -11.00 8.69 -10.25
C ILE A 35 -9.55 8.73 -9.74
N TRP A 36 -9.19 9.74 -8.95
CA TRP A 36 -7.83 9.86 -8.42
C TRP A 36 -7.47 8.80 -7.38
N PHE A 37 -8.44 8.38 -6.58
CA PHE A 37 -8.27 7.24 -5.66
C PHE A 37 -7.95 5.97 -6.46
N MET A 38 -8.75 5.68 -7.49
CA MET A 38 -8.57 4.50 -8.33
C MET A 38 -7.23 4.53 -9.07
N ILE A 39 -6.90 5.66 -9.69
CA ILE A 39 -5.61 5.86 -10.36
C ILE A 39 -4.47 5.68 -9.36
N GLY A 40 -4.52 6.33 -8.20
CA GLY A 40 -3.47 6.27 -7.19
C GLY A 40 -3.23 4.87 -6.67
N VAL A 41 -4.29 4.16 -6.25
CA VAL A 41 -4.17 2.80 -5.70
C VAL A 41 -3.75 1.79 -6.78
N LEU A 42 -4.26 1.92 -8.01
CA LEU A 42 -3.83 1.04 -9.11
C LEU A 42 -2.39 1.30 -9.52
N ILE A 43 -1.96 2.55 -9.59
CA ILE A 43 -0.55 2.90 -9.83
C ILE A 43 0.31 2.32 -8.71
N ALA A 44 -0.10 2.43 -7.44
CA ALA A 44 0.62 1.83 -6.33
C ALA A 44 0.79 0.31 -6.50
N ALA A 45 -0.32 -0.40 -6.80
CA ALA A 45 -0.33 -1.84 -7.00
C ALA A 45 0.53 -2.26 -8.20
N ILE A 46 0.41 -1.58 -9.33
CA ILE A 46 1.19 -1.84 -10.54
C ILE A 46 2.67 -1.61 -10.29
N LEU A 47 3.04 -0.46 -9.71
CA LEU A 47 4.45 -0.11 -9.50
C LEU A 47 5.11 -1.05 -8.49
N GLU A 48 4.38 -1.46 -7.45
CA GLU A 48 4.85 -2.47 -6.52
C GLU A 48 5.01 -3.84 -7.19
N SER A 49 3.98 -4.30 -7.92
CA SER A 49 4.02 -5.59 -8.61
C SER A 49 5.09 -5.64 -9.69
N SER A 50 5.25 -4.61 -10.52
CA SER A 50 6.30 -4.54 -11.53
C SER A 50 7.69 -4.61 -10.90
N SER A 51 7.89 -3.89 -9.80
CA SER A 51 9.19 -3.86 -9.11
C SER A 51 9.50 -5.22 -8.47
N GLN A 52 8.50 -5.89 -7.90
CA GLN A 52 8.66 -7.23 -7.31
C GLN A 52 8.77 -8.34 -8.36
N HIS A 53 8.00 -8.30 -9.44
CA HIS A 53 8.01 -9.32 -10.50
C HIS A 53 9.37 -9.40 -11.20
N ILE A 54 9.99 -8.25 -11.48
CA ILE A 54 11.36 -8.20 -12.02
C ILE A 54 12.34 -8.83 -11.03
N GLN A 55 12.12 -8.64 -9.73
CA GLN A 55 13.02 -9.10 -8.68
C GLN A 55 12.91 -10.61 -8.41
N PHE A 56 11.69 -11.16 -8.44
CA PHE A 56 11.38 -12.59 -8.24
C PHE A 56 11.83 -13.47 -9.41
N ASP A 57 11.72 -13.02 -10.66
CA ASP A 57 12.22 -13.79 -11.81
C ASP A 57 13.77 -13.93 -11.79
N LEU A 58 14.48 -13.04 -11.07
CA LEU A 58 15.94 -13.00 -11.01
C LEU A 58 16.54 -13.73 -9.80
N LEU A 59 15.72 -14.12 -8.82
CA LEU A 59 16.18 -14.70 -7.56
C LEU A 59 15.27 -15.86 -7.18
N GLU A 60 15.83 -17.06 -6.98
CA GLU A 60 15.12 -18.16 -6.31
C GLU A 60 14.95 -17.82 -4.82
N VAL A 61 14.03 -16.89 -4.52
CA VAL A 61 13.76 -16.44 -3.15
C VAL A 61 13.13 -17.59 -2.38
N LYS A 62 13.91 -18.18 -1.48
CA LYS A 62 13.42 -19.18 -0.53
C LYS A 62 12.82 -18.45 0.67
N ILE A 63 11.57 -18.77 1.00
CA ILE A 63 10.89 -18.18 2.15
C ILE A 63 11.44 -18.81 3.44
N HIS A 64 12.02 -18.00 4.29
CA HIS A 64 12.58 -18.32 5.59
C HIS A 64 11.62 -17.99 6.75
N ASP A 65 10.84 -16.91 6.68
CA ASP A 65 9.85 -16.53 7.72
C ASP A 65 8.37 -16.65 7.25
N PRO A 66 7.68 -17.77 7.55
CA PRO A 66 6.28 -17.95 7.17
C PRO A 66 5.31 -17.06 7.98
N LEU A 67 5.67 -16.62 9.18
CA LEU A 67 4.85 -15.72 9.98
C LEU A 67 4.84 -14.33 9.34
N ALA A 68 6.00 -13.83 8.92
CA ALA A 68 6.10 -12.55 8.21
C ALA A 68 5.24 -12.54 6.94
N MET A 69 5.23 -13.64 6.18
CA MET A 69 4.40 -13.78 4.99
C MET A 69 2.91 -13.72 5.31
N ARG A 70 2.46 -14.44 6.36
CA ARG A 70 1.06 -14.41 6.80
C ARG A 70 0.62 -13.01 7.23
N VAL A 71 1.49 -12.31 7.97
CA VAL A 71 1.24 -10.92 8.38
C VAL A 71 1.17 -9.99 7.17
N ALA A 72 2.06 -10.14 6.18
CA ALA A 72 2.01 -9.34 4.96
C ALA A 72 0.69 -9.56 4.18
N SER A 73 0.25 -10.81 4.02
CA SER A 73 -1.04 -11.12 3.40
C SER A 73 -2.22 -10.56 4.19
N PHE A 74 -2.17 -10.63 5.52
CA PHE A 74 -3.18 -10.04 6.39
C PHE A 74 -3.24 -8.51 6.26
N VAL A 75 -2.09 -7.84 6.20
CA VAL A 75 -1.99 -6.40 5.94
C VAL A 75 -2.58 -6.05 4.56
N GLY A 76 -2.28 -6.83 3.53
CA GLY A 76 -2.87 -6.66 2.20
C GLY A 76 -4.40 -6.76 2.22
N LEU A 77 -4.94 -7.73 2.97
CA LEU A 77 -6.38 -7.85 3.17
C LEU A 77 -6.97 -6.66 3.93
N LEU A 78 -6.32 -6.22 5.02
CA LEU A 78 -6.76 -5.03 5.76
C LEU A 78 -6.76 -3.77 4.89
N LEU A 79 -5.78 -3.60 4.00
CA LEU A 79 -5.75 -2.49 3.06
C LEU A 79 -6.92 -2.55 2.08
N LEU A 80 -7.19 -3.73 1.50
CA LEU A 80 -8.33 -3.90 0.60
C LEU A 80 -9.65 -3.57 1.31
N LEU A 81 -9.85 -4.11 2.52
CA LEU A 81 -11.05 -3.83 3.33
C LEU A 81 -11.14 -2.36 3.73
N GLY A 82 -10.01 -1.71 4.04
CA GLY A 82 -9.95 -0.27 4.31
C GLY A 82 -10.31 0.57 3.10
N PHE A 83 -9.83 0.20 1.90
CA PHE A 83 -10.21 0.86 0.65
C PHE A 83 -11.70 0.69 0.33
N TRP A 84 -12.28 -0.46 0.66
CA TRP A 84 -13.72 -0.65 0.55
C TRP A 84 -14.50 0.17 1.57
N ALA A 85 -14.06 0.17 2.83
CA ALA A 85 -14.67 0.96 3.89
C ALA A 85 -14.66 2.47 3.56
N ALA A 86 -13.57 2.99 3.01
CA ALA A 86 -13.48 4.40 2.60
C ALA A 86 -14.48 4.73 1.48
N GLN A 87 -14.59 3.85 0.47
CA GLN A 87 -15.59 4.02 -0.58
C GLN A 87 -17.01 4.02 -0.02
N ILE A 88 -17.31 3.13 0.93
CA ILE A 88 -18.63 3.04 1.58
C ILE A 88 -18.88 4.30 2.42
N GLU A 89 -17.93 4.71 3.26
CA GLU A 89 -18.05 5.91 4.09
C GLU A 89 -18.30 7.16 3.24
N ARG A 90 -17.63 7.31 2.09
CA ARG A 90 -17.86 8.42 1.16
C ARG A 90 -19.29 8.48 0.60
N LEU A 91 -19.96 7.33 0.44
CA LEU A 91 -21.33 7.25 -0.06
C LEU A 91 -22.37 7.71 0.97
N PHE A 92 -22.08 7.48 2.26
CA PHE A 92 -22.98 7.84 3.36
C PHE A 92 -22.57 9.13 4.09
N GLY A 93 -21.34 9.59 3.89
CA GLY A 93 -20.78 10.78 4.51
C GLY A 93 -21.04 12.05 3.71
N ASP A 94 -20.85 13.18 4.39
CA ASP A 94 -20.93 14.49 3.77
C ASP A 94 -19.85 14.66 2.69
N SER A 95 -20.07 15.64 1.81
CA SER A 95 -19.07 15.99 0.81
C SER A 95 -17.77 16.44 1.51
N PRO A 96 -16.63 15.81 1.19
CA PRO A 96 -15.36 16.16 1.84
C PRO A 96 -15.03 17.63 1.65
N ASP A 97 -14.43 18.24 2.68
CA ASP A 97 -13.76 19.52 2.51
C ASP A 97 -12.62 19.38 1.47
N PHE A 98 -12.45 20.40 0.64
CA PHE A 98 -11.46 20.40 -0.43
C PHE A 98 -10.04 20.17 0.12
N TRP A 99 -9.72 20.79 1.26
CA TRP A 99 -8.40 20.66 1.87
C TRP A 99 -8.13 19.27 2.40
N MET A 100 -9.14 18.60 2.95
CA MET A 100 -9.02 17.22 3.40
C MET A 100 -8.69 16.29 2.22
N SER A 101 -9.43 16.42 1.10
CA SER A 101 -9.13 15.64 -0.10
C SER A 101 -7.74 15.94 -0.67
N LEU A 102 -7.31 17.21 -0.65
CA LEU A 102 -5.99 17.61 -1.14
C LEU A 102 -4.86 17.04 -0.27
N LEU A 103 -5.00 17.09 1.06
CA LEU A 103 -4.05 16.49 2.00
C LEU A 103 -4.02 14.96 1.86
N GLY A 104 -5.18 14.34 1.65
CA GLY A 104 -5.28 12.91 1.36
C GLY A 104 -4.57 12.52 0.07
N ALA A 105 -4.79 13.28 -1.01
CA ALA A 105 -4.11 13.09 -2.29
C ALA A 105 -2.58 13.23 -2.15
N ALA A 106 -2.11 14.27 -1.45
CA ALA A 106 -0.70 14.48 -1.19
C ALA A 106 -0.11 13.34 -0.35
N GLY A 107 -0.80 12.92 0.71
CA GLY A 107 -0.38 11.78 1.55
C GLY A 107 -0.28 10.48 0.74
N LEU A 108 -1.28 10.18 -0.08
CA LEU A 108 -1.28 9.01 -0.96
C LEU A 108 -0.09 9.06 -1.93
N ALA A 109 0.12 10.19 -2.61
CA ALA A 109 1.22 10.35 -3.56
C ALA A 109 2.60 10.21 -2.89
N ILE A 110 2.80 10.85 -1.73
CA ILE A 110 4.04 10.74 -0.95
C ILE A 110 4.26 9.30 -0.48
N GLY A 111 3.20 8.61 -0.03
CA GLY A 111 3.27 7.23 0.42
C GLY A 111 3.70 6.29 -0.71
N ILE A 112 3.10 6.44 -1.89
CA ILE A 112 3.48 5.71 -3.11
C ILE A 112 4.95 5.98 -3.46
N ALA A 113 5.37 7.24 -3.47
CA ALA A 113 6.75 7.62 -3.77
C ALA A 113 7.75 6.99 -2.79
N LEU A 114 7.47 7.06 -1.48
CA LEU A 114 8.33 6.44 -0.46
C LEU A 114 8.45 4.94 -0.67
N ARG A 115 7.35 4.22 -0.93
CA ARG A 115 7.41 2.77 -1.19
C ARG A 115 8.21 2.45 -2.44
N ILE A 116 8.00 3.17 -3.54
CA ILE A 116 8.73 2.92 -4.78
C ILE A 116 10.22 3.19 -4.60
N VAL A 117 10.58 4.31 -3.97
CA VAL A 117 11.99 4.65 -3.74
C VAL A 117 12.62 3.64 -2.78
N ALA A 118 11.90 3.18 -1.76
CA ALA A 118 12.36 2.12 -0.86
C ALA A 118 12.65 0.81 -1.61
N ILE A 119 11.67 0.33 -2.41
CA ILE A 119 11.80 -0.88 -3.22
C ILE A 119 12.97 -0.76 -4.20
N ARG A 120 13.11 0.38 -4.89
CA ARG A 120 14.21 0.62 -5.84
C ARG A 120 15.58 0.71 -5.16
N THR A 121 15.65 1.29 -3.95
CA THR A 121 16.92 1.45 -3.22
C THR A 121 17.39 0.12 -2.63
N LEU A 122 16.47 -0.70 -2.11
CA LEU A 122 16.79 -2.05 -1.60
C LEU A 122 16.97 -3.07 -2.72
N GLY A 123 16.27 -2.93 -3.84
CA GLY A 123 16.32 -3.85 -4.97
C GLY A 123 16.10 -5.30 -4.53
N LYS A 124 17.14 -6.12 -4.69
CA LYS A 124 17.17 -7.54 -4.31
C LYS A 124 16.86 -7.79 -2.83
N SER A 125 17.21 -6.85 -1.98
CA SER A 125 17.00 -6.93 -0.53
C SER A 125 15.59 -6.52 -0.10
N PHE A 126 14.73 -6.04 -1.02
CA PHE A 126 13.33 -5.78 -0.72
C PHE A 126 12.54 -7.08 -0.73
N VAL A 127 12.38 -7.71 0.43
CA VAL A 127 11.57 -8.92 0.60
C VAL A 127 10.64 -8.74 1.78
N SER A 128 9.40 -9.24 1.67
CA SER A 128 8.49 -9.34 2.81
C SER A 128 8.97 -10.31 3.89
N ASP A 129 9.95 -11.15 3.54
CA ASP A 129 10.64 -12.06 4.42
C ASP A 129 11.76 -11.33 5.16
N ILE A 130 11.61 -11.28 6.48
CA ILE A 130 12.49 -10.52 7.38
C ILE A 130 13.89 -11.12 7.44
N GLN A 131 14.06 -12.41 7.13
CA GLN A 131 15.34 -13.12 7.25
C GLN A 131 16.08 -13.31 5.91
N ALA A 132 15.52 -12.84 4.80
CA ALA A 132 16.08 -13.14 3.48
C ALA A 132 17.45 -12.47 3.22
N TYR A 133 17.74 -11.31 3.83
CA TYR A 133 18.99 -10.57 3.61
C TYR A 133 19.44 -9.77 4.86
N ASN A 134 20.64 -10.06 5.39
CA ASN A 134 21.20 -9.38 6.57
C ASN A 134 22.03 -8.13 6.24
N THR A 135 21.81 -7.48 5.09
CA THR A 135 22.65 -6.33 4.66
C THR A 135 21.94 -5.02 4.94
N VAL A 136 22.49 -4.22 5.87
CA VAL A 136 21.96 -2.89 6.19
C VAL A 136 22.29 -1.92 5.06
N VAL A 137 21.27 -1.47 4.33
CA VAL A 137 21.40 -0.43 3.31
C VAL A 137 21.26 0.95 3.94
N ARG A 138 22.27 1.81 3.78
CA ARG A 138 22.29 3.20 4.31
C ARG A 138 22.46 4.25 3.21
N THR A 139 22.05 3.93 1.98
CA THR A 139 22.14 4.84 0.82
C THR A 139 20.74 5.32 0.39
N GLY A 140 20.69 6.37 -0.43
CA GLY A 140 19.42 6.93 -0.91
C GLY A 140 18.50 7.37 0.24
N ILE A 141 17.22 7.00 0.15
CA ILE A 141 16.18 7.34 1.13
C ILE A 141 16.48 6.78 2.53
N TYR A 142 17.24 5.68 2.62
CA TYR A 142 17.60 5.02 3.88
C TYR A 142 18.62 5.81 4.72
N LYS A 143 19.18 6.90 4.19
CA LYS A 143 19.95 7.88 4.99
C LYS A 143 19.07 8.72 5.91
N TRP A 144 17.78 8.87 5.57
CA TRP A 144 16.84 9.78 6.20
C TRP A 144 15.79 9.01 6.99
N PHE A 145 15.29 7.92 6.43
CA PHE A 145 14.26 7.09 7.03
C PHE A 145 14.76 5.65 7.15
N ARG A 146 14.65 5.07 8.36
CA ARG A 146 15.03 3.67 8.57
C ARG A 146 14.05 2.70 7.91
N HIS A 147 12.75 3.04 7.93
CA HIS A 147 11.65 2.19 7.46
C HIS A 147 10.72 2.89 6.45
N PRO A 148 11.25 3.42 5.32
CA PRO A 148 10.48 4.25 4.39
C PRO A 148 9.30 3.52 3.74
N SER A 149 9.41 2.20 3.52
CA SER A 149 8.31 1.41 2.94
C SER A 149 7.11 1.31 3.88
N GLU A 150 7.35 1.08 5.17
CA GLU A 150 6.28 0.99 6.18
C GLU A 150 5.63 2.37 6.42
N ILE A 151 6.42 3.45 6.41
CA ILE A 151 5.87 4.83 6.44
C ILE A 151 4.99 5.05 5.20
N GLY A 152 5.46 4.64 4.02
CA GLY A 152 4.71 4.78 2.78
C GLY A 152 3.41 3.98 2.78
N LEU A 153 3.39 2.79 3.38
CA LEU A 153 2.19 1.96 3.56
C LEU A 153 1.11 2.67 4.38
N LEU A 154 1.49 3.26 5.52
CA LEU A 154 0.58 4.00 6.38
C LEU A 154 0.02 5.24 5.65
N LEU A 155 0.88 5.96 4.94
CA LEU A 155 0.47 7.13 4.15
C LEU A 155 -0.47 6.77 3.00
N ILE A 156 -0.27 5.63 2.33
CA ILE A 156 -1.20 5.13 1.30
C ILE A 156 -2.56 4.84 1.93
N SER A 157 -2.60 4.12 3.04
CA SER A 157 -3.87 3.76 3.70
C SER A 157 -4.64 5.00 4.15
N ILE A 158 -3.99 5.88 4.91
CA ILE A 158 -4.60 7.09 5.47
C ILE A 158 -4.94 8.08 4.34
N GLY A 159 -3.99 8.33 3.43
CA GLY A 159 -4.15 9.28 2.34
C GLY A 159 -5.28 8.91 1.39
N ALA A 160 -5.42 7.62 1.05
CA ALA A 160 -6.50 7.15 0.19
C ALA A 160 -7.88 7.35 0.85
N ALA A 161 -8.01 7.09 2.15
CA ALA A 161 -9.25 7.34 2.89
C ALA A 161 -9.56 8.84 2.99
N LEU A 162 -8.55 9.68 3.29
CA LEU A 162 -8.74 11.14 3.37
C LEU A 162 -9.08 11.77 2.02
N LEU A 163 -8.52 11.26 0.92
CA LEU A 163 -8.86 11.70 -0.44
C LEU A 163 -10.37 11.53 -0.70
N LEU A 164 -10.92 10.40 -0.26
CA LEU A 164 -12.36 10.10 -0.31
C LEU A 164 -13.16 10.77 0.83
N GLY A 165 -12.56 11.63 1.65
CA GLY A 165 -13.28 12.27 2.76
C GLY A 165 -13.81 11.30 3.81
N SER A 166 -13.07 10.22 4.06
CA SER A 166 -13.47 9.15 4.96
C SER A 166 -12.62 9.20 6.24
N PRO A 167 -12.85 10.16 7.16
CA PRO A 167 -11.98 10.35 8.32
C PRO A 167 -12.06 9.17 9.29
N HIS A 168 -13.21 8.50 9.43
CA HIS A 168 -13.35 7.38 10.35
C HIS A 168 -12.55 6.17 9.85
N THR A 169 -12.61 5.90 8.54
CA THR A 169 -11.79 4.88 7.91
C THR A 169 -10.30 5.21 7.99
N ALA A 170 -9.92 6.49 7.82
CA ALA A 170 -8.53 6.92 7.98
C ALA A 170 -8.00 6.66 9.41
N ILE A 171 -8.79 7.01 10.43
CA ILE A 171 -8.46 6.75 11.84
C ILE A 171 -8.38 5.25 12.11
N LEU A 172 -9.35 4.46 11.64
CA LEU A 172 -9.36 3.01 11.83
C LEU A 172 -8.15 2.35 11.16
N GLY A 173 -7.83 2.76 9.92
CA GLY A 173 -6.63 2.31 9.22
C GLY A 173 -5.35 2.62 9.97
N ALA A 174 -5.22 3.85 10.50
CA ALA A 174 -4.09 4.23 11.34
C ALA A 174 -3.99 3.37 12.61
N LEU A 175 -5.10 3.15 13.32
CA LEU A 175 -5.13 2.37 14.56
C LEU A 175 -4.79 0.88 14.32
N LEU A 176 -5.23 0.31 13.20
CA LEU A 176 -4.97 -1.10 12.89
C LEU A 176 -3.57 -1.33 12.31
N LEU A 177 -3.15 -0.49 11.37
CA LEU A 177 -1.90 -0.73 10.62
C LEU A 177 -0.66 -0.24 11.36
N THR A 178 -0.73 0.87 12.10
CA THR A 178 0.43 1.39 12.84
C THR A 178 1.07 0.38 13.79
N PRO A 179 0.34 -0.32 14.68
CA PRO A 179 0.96 -1.30 15.57
C PRO A 179 1.58 -2.48 14.81
N ILE A 180 0.97 -2.91 13.71
CA ILE A 180 1.50 -3.99 12.86
C ILE A 180 2.79 -3.52 12.18
N SER A 181 2.81 -2.32 11.60
CA SER A 181 3.99 -1.73 11.00
C SER A 181 5.12 -1.55 12.01
N LEU A 182 4.83 -1.04 13.22
CA LEU A 182 5.83 -0.92 14.29
C LEU A 182 6.39 -2.28 14.72
N TRP A 183 5.55 -3.31 14.80
CA TRP A 183 6.01 -4.67 15.08
C TRP A 183 6.94 -5.19 13.98
N ARG A 184 6.60 -4.98 12.69
CA ARG A 184 7.45 -5.37 11.56
C ARG A 184 8.80 -4.65 11.59
N MET A 185 8.78 -3.33 11.77
CA MET A 185 10.00 -2.50 11.89
C MET A 185 10.92 -3.01 13.00
N ARG A 186 10.38 -3.34 14.18
CA ARG A 186 11.16 -3.88 15.30
C ARG A 186 11.77 -5.24 14.98
N ARG A 187 11.04 -6.13 14.29
CA ARG A 187 11.57 -7.44 13.90
C ARG A 187 12.69 -7.32 12.87
N GLU A 188 12.52 -6.47 11.88
CA GLU A 188 13.56 -6.14 10.91
C GLU A 188 14.82 -5.61 11.60
N ASP A 189 14.65 -4.69 12.55
CA ASP A 189 15.77 -4.11 13.30
C ASP A 189 16.52 -5.13 14.16
N LEU A 190 15.83 -6.12 14.72
CA LEU A 190 16.44 -7.20 15.50
C LEU A 190 17.22 -8.17 14.61
N THR A 191 16.67 -8.52 13.44
CA THR A 191 17.34 -9.42 12.49
C THR A 191 18.59 -8.79 11.87
N LEU A 192 18.60 -7.48 11.66
CA LEU A 192 19.78 -6.75 11.16
C LEU A 192 20.85 -6.51 12.24
N ALA A 193 20.53 -6.72 13.52
CA ALA A 193 21.45 -6.53 14.63
C ALA A 193 22.15 -7.82 15.09
N SER A 194 21.65 -8.99 14.70
CA SER A 194 22.20 -10.32 14.99
C SER A 194 23.22 -10.78 13.96
#